data_AF-A0A0P0GD38-F1
#
_entry.id   AF-A0A0P0GD38-F1
#
_cell.length_a   1.000
_cell.length_b   1.000
_cell.length_c   1.000
_cell.angle_alpha   90.00
_cell.angle_beta   90.00
_cell.angle_gamma   90.00
#
_symmetry.space_group_name_H-M   'P 1'
#
loop_
_entity.id
_entity.type
_entity.pdbx_description
1 polymer ?
#
loop_
_entity_poly.entity_id
_entity_poly.type
_entity_poly.pdbx_seq_one_letter_code
_entity_poly.pdbx_strand_id
1 'polypeptide(L)'
;MRNLVIGNLPQSRRSLNLGEYAEDATLVMEEQPTKEKRPLFIEANTMEATLDHLKSDCIIPVFAKDNEATLSHVAFIETVQDAARTFFQGEQIELPDIRVSHVIKGRIPEAIHKPANQLLESDKTIYYERCAFVIEIPTIY
;
A
#
# COMPACT_ATOMS: atom_id res chain seq x y z
N MET A 1 4.15 -13.44 -82.72
CA MET A 1 5.56 -13.00 -82.60
C MET A 1 5.79 -12.45 -81.20
N ARG A 2 6.96 -12.78 -80.62
CA ARG A 2 7.54 -12.32 -79.33
C ARG A 2 7.23 -13.19 -78.11
N ASN A 3 8.00 -14.26 -77.97
CA ASN A 3 8.32 -14.85 -76.68
C ASN A 3 9.28 -13.89 -75.95
N LEU A 4 8.85 -13.37 -74.80
CA LEU A 4 9.72 -12.61 -73.89
C LEU A 4 10.34 -13.60 -72.90
N VAL A 5 11.63 -13.86 -73.07
CA VAL A 5 12.47 -14.59 -72.12
C VAL A 5 12.88 -13.60 -71.03
N ILE A 6 12.38 -13.79 -69.82
CA ILE A 6 12.82 -13.00 -68.65
C ILE A 6 14.05 -13.71 -68.09
N GLY A 7 15.23 -13.12 -68.34
CA GLY A 7 16.50 -13.61 -67.80
C GLY A 7 16.58 -13.42 -66.29
N ASN A 8 17.21 -14.39 -65.61
CA ASN A 8 17.54 -14.33 -64.19
C ASN A 8 18.50 -13.16 -63.91
N LEU A 9 18.01 -12.16 -63.16
CA LEU A 9 18.88 -11.25 -62.41
C LEU A 9 19.16 -11.88 -61.04
N PRO A 10 20.43 -11.99 -60.60
CA PRO A 10 20.71 -12.38 -59.22
C PRO A 10 20.21 -11.26 -58.29
N GLN A 11 19.07 -11.48 -57.65
CA GLN A 11 18.66 -10.68 -56.50
C GLN A 11 19.63 -11.00 -55.36
N SER A 12 20.62 -10.13 -55.16
CA SER A 12 21.39 -10.08 -53.93
C SER A 12 20.41 -9.83 -52.78
N ARG A 13 19.96 -10.90 -52.10
CA ARG A 13 19.27 -10.80 -50.82
C ARG A 13 20.28 -10.25 -49.82
N ARG A 14 20.28 -8.93 -49.63
CA ARG A 14 20.87 -8.34 -48.43
C ARG A 14 19.98 -8.77 -47.27
N SER A 15 20.42 -9.76 -46.49
CA SER A 15 19.86 -9.97 -45.16
C SER A 15 20.21 -8.73 -44.35
N LEU A 16 19.21 -7.89 -44.08
CA LEU A 16 19.37 -6.88 -43.06
C LEU A 16 19.40 -7.63 -41.72
N ASN A 17 20.58 -7.69 -41.11
CA ASN A 17 20.74 -8.20 -39.75
C ASN A 17 20.02 -7.24 -38.80
N LEU A 18 18.74 -7.54 -38.53
CA LEU A 18 17.89 -6.82 -37.58
C LEU A 18 18.24 -7.20 -36.12
N GLY A 19 19.50 -7.54 -35.85
CA GLY A 19 19.98 -8.05 -34.56
C GLY A 19 20.90 -7.09 -33.81
N GLU A 20 21.29 -5.96 -34.40
CA GLU A 20 22.37 -5.11 -33.87
C GLU A 20 21.89 -3.79 -33.24
N TYR A 21 20.57 -3.59 -33.11
CA TYR A 21 20.00 -2.34 -32.55
C TYR A 21 18.94 -2.59 -31.48
N ALA A 22 18.85 -3.81 -30.94
CA ALA A 22 17.82 -4.18 -29.97
C ALA A 22 18.24 -4.01 -28.49
N GLU A 23 19.46 -3.51 -28.22
CA GLU A 23 20.02 -3.48 -26.86
C GLU A 23 19.70 -2.23 -26.03
N ASP A 24 19.15 -1.16 -26.64
CA ASP A 24 18.83 0.10 -25.94
C ASP A 24 17.33 0.46 -26.00
N ALA A 25 16.43 -0.52 -25.89
CA ALA A 25 15.01 -0.27 -25.70
C ALA A 25 14.71 0.00 -24.23
N THR A 26 14.74 1.27 -23.82
CA THR A 26 14.28 1.69 -22.49
C THR A 26 12.76 1.55 -22.42
N LEU A 27 12.25 0.70 -21.53
CA LEU A 27 10.83 0.63 -21.22
C LEU A 27 10.43 1.92 -20.50
N VAL A 28 9.96 2.92 -21.26
CA VAL A 28 9.24 4.06 -20.68
C VAL A 28 7.90 3.49 -20.23
N MET A 29 7.82 3.12 -18.95
CA MET A 29 6.54 2.95 -18.29
C MET A 29 5.88 4.32 -18.37
N GLU A 30 4.84 4.47 -19.18
CA GLU A 30 3.92 5.58 -19.02
C GLU A 30 3.46 5.48 -17.56
N GLU A 31 3.91 6.43 -16.72
CA GLU A 31 3.30 6.66 -15.42
C GLU A 31 1.83 6.88 -15.71
N GLN A 32 1.02 5.83 -15.53
CA GLN A 32 -0.41 5.97 -15.63
C GLN A 32 -0.76 7.13 -14.72
N PRO A 33 -1.47 8.16 -15.22
CA PRO A 33 -1.83 9.29 -14.38
C PRO A 33 -2.50 8.69 -13.16
N THR A 34 -1.87 8.84 -11.99
CA THR A 34 -2.40 8.34 -10.73
C THR A 34 -3.78 8.96 -10.64
N LYS A 35 -4.80 8.14 -10.90
CA LYS A 35 -6.19 8.53 -10.73
C LYS A 35 -6.23 9.01 -9.29
N GLU A 36 -6.40 10.32 -9.08
CA GLU A 36 -6.47 10.87 -7.73
C GLU A 36 -7.55 10.05 -7.01
N LYS A 37 -7.13 9.16 -6.11
CA LYS A 37 -8.03 8.33 -5.33
C LYS A 37 -8.90 9.34 -4.59
N ARG A 38 -10.17 9.41 -4.96
CA ARG A 38 -11.10 10.26 -4.21
C ARG A 38 -11.08 9.73 -2.79
N PRO A 39 -10.79 10.56 -1.79
CA PRO A 39 -10.75 10.08 -0.42
C PRO A 39 -12.13 9.52 -0.09
N LEU A 40 -12.20 8.22 0.18
CA LEU A 40 -13.41 7.53 0.63
C LEU A 40 -13.76 7.89 2.08
N PHE A 41 -12.93 8.72 2.72
CA PHE A 41 -13.03 9.13 4.11
C PHE A 41 -13.23 10.63 4.28
N ILE A 42 -13.79 10.98 5.43
CA ILE A 42 -13.75 12.35 5.94
C ILE A 42 -12.32 12.64 6.39
N GLU A 43 -11.64 13.54 5.67
CA GLU A 43 -10.28 13.97 5.98
C GLU A 43 -10.23 14.94 7.16
N ALA A 44 -11.34 15.63 7.44
CA ALA A 44 -11.41 16.56 8.57
C ALA A 44 -11.19 15.82 9.90
N ASN A 45 -10.20 16.28 10.67
CA ASN A 45 -9.80 15.72 11.97
C ASN A 45 -9.27 14.27 11.95
N THR A 46 -8.81 13.80 10.79
CA THR A 46 -8.14 12.51 10.66
C THR A 46 -6.75 12.65 10.02
N MET A 47 -5.88 11.69 10.30
CA MET A 47 -4.55 11.59 9.71
C MET A 47 -4.40 10.25 9.00
N GLU A 48 -3.66 10.22 7.90
CA GLU A 48 -3.31 8.98 7.23
C GLU A 48 -2.34 8.18 8.09
N ALA A 49 -2.52 6.87 8.12
CA ALA A 49 -1.65 5.95 8.84
C ALA A 49 -1.36 4.73 7.98
N THR A 50 -0.23 4.08 8.25
CA THR A 50 0.13 2.80 7.62
C THR A 50 -0.02 1.66 8.63
N LEU A 51 -0.22 0.43 8.12
CA LEU A 51 -0.21 -0.76 8.99
C LEU A 51 1.10 -0.88 9.79
N ASP A 52 2.23 -0.58 9.16
CA ASP A 52 3.55 -0.65 9.81
C ASP A 52 3.68 0.32 10.98
N HIS A 53 3.16 1.55 10.83
CA HIS A 53 3.12 2.54 11.91
C HIS A 53 2.25 2.05 13.08
N LEU A 54 1.04 1.56 12.77
CA LEU A 54 0.14 1.04 13.80
C LEU A 54 0.70 -0.20 14.52
N LYS A 55 1.57 -0.96 13.87
CA LYS A 55 2.19 -2.17 14.41
C LYS A 55 3.45 -1.90 15.22
N SER A 56 4.28 -0.96 14.77
CA SER A 56 5.63 -0.76 15.31
C SER A 56 5.69 0.38 16.33
N ASP A 57 4.88 1.42 16.13
CA ASP A 57 4.98 2.66 16.90
C ASP A 57 3.83 2.80 17.92
N CYS A 58 2.70 2.13 17.68
CA CYS A 58 1.51 2.25 18.52
C CYS A 58 1.35 1.10 19.50
N ILE A 59 0.91 1.42 20.72
CA ILE A 59 0.52 0.42 21.73
C ILE A 59 -0.97 0.08 21.61
N ILE A 60 -1.34 -1.08 22.15
CA ILE A 60 -2.74 -1.45 22.37
C ILE A 60 -3.10 -1.00 23.80
N PRO A 61 -4.04 -0.06 23.98
CA PRO A 61 -4.43 0.38 25.31
C PRO A 61 -5.18 -0.73 26.07
N VAL A 62 -5.24 -0.60 27.40
CA VAL A 62 -6.02 -1.48 28.28
C VAL A 62 -7.11 -0.66 28.97
N PHE A 63 -8.26 -1.28 29.25
CA PHE A 63 -9.30 -0.63 30.05
C PHE A 63 -8.84 -0.49 31.50
N ALA A 64 -8.91 0.75 32.02
CA ALA A 64 -8.41 1.09 33.35
C ALA A 64 -9.08 0.33 34.51
N LYS A 65 -10.26 -0.25 34.28
CA LYS A 65 -11.03 -0.94 35.32
C LYS A 65 -10.60 -2.39 35.51
N ASP A 66 -10.36 -3.10 34.39
CA ASP A 66 -10.22 -4.55 34.39
C ASP A 66 -8.90 -5.02 33.73
N ASN A 67 -8.01 -4.10 33.35
CA ASN A 67 -6.74 -4.35 32.63
C ASN A 67 -6.91 -5.18 31.34
N GLU A 68 -8.12 -5.21 30.78
CA GLU A 68 -8.41 -5.92 29.54
C GLU A 68 -7.90 -5.11 28.34
N ALA A 69 -7.13 -5.75 27.47
CA ALA A 69 -6.64 -5.12 26.24
C ALA A 69 -7.81 -4.77 25.32
N THR A 70 -7.76 -3.58 24.73
CA THR A 70 -8.73 -3.21 23.70
C THR A 70 -8.47 -3.98 22.41
N LEU A 71 -9.42 -3.90 21.47
CA LEU A 71 -9.22 -4.42 20.13
C LEU A 71 -8.00 -3.74 19.46
N SER A 72 -7.09 -4.55 18.93
CA SER A 72 -5.97 -4.07 18.13
C SER A 72 -6.44 -3.65 16.73
N HIS A 73 -6.13 -2.42 16.32
CA HIS A 73 -6.42 -1.94 14.97
C HIS A 73 -5.76 -2.82 13.91
N VAL A 74 -4.48 -3.17 14.10
CA VAL A 74 -3.73 -4.02 13.16
C VAL A 74 -4.38 -5.38 13.01
N ALA A 75 -4.66 -6.06 14.13
CA ALA A 75 -5.26 -7.39 14.10
C ALA A 75 -6.65 -7.37 13.46
N PHE A 76 -7.44 -6.33 13.72
CA PHE A 76 -8.76 -6.18 13.12
C PHE A 76 -8.68 -5.97 11.60
N ILE A 77 -7.80 -5.07 11.15
CA ILE A 77 -7.61 -4.77 9.72
C ILE A 77 -7.09 -6.01 8.97
N GLU A 78 -6.05 -6.67 9.49
CA GLU A 78 -5.49 -7.89 8.89
C GLU A 78 -6.54 -9.01 8.81
N THR A 79 -7.34 -9.20 9.87
CA THR A 79 -8.42 -10.20 9.87
C THR A 79 -9.48 -9.90 8.81
N VAL A 80 -9.89 -8.63 8.66
CA VAL A 80 -10.87 -8.24 7.64
C VAL A 80 -10.29 -8.38 6.23
N GLN A 81 -9.01 -8.04 6.04
CA GLN A 81 -8.30 -8.24 4.77
C GLN A 81 -8.26 -9.71 4.37
N ASP A 82 -7.93 -10.60 5.30
CA ASP A 82 -7.87 -12.04 5.06
C ASP A 82 -9.26 -12.63 4.79
N ALA A 83 -10.29 -12.14 5.51
CA ALA A 83 -11.67 -12.51 5.23
C ALA A 83 -12.12 -12.06 3.83
N ALA A 84 -11.79 -10.82 3.43
CA ALA A 84 -12.08 -10.31 2.10
C ALA A 84 -11.39 -11.14 1.01
N ARG A 85 -10.10 -11.48 1.20
CA ARG A 85 -9.34 -12.37 0.30
C ARG A 85 -9.94 -13.77 0.18
N THR A 86 -10.46 -14.28 1.29
CA THR A 86 -11.07 -15.62 1.32
C THR A 86 -12.45 -15.64 0.67
N PHE A 87 -13.22 -14.57 0.80
CA PHE A 87 -14.58 -14.49 0.27
C PHE A 87 -14.60 -14.08 -1.21
N PHE A 88 -13.82 -13.07 -1.59
CA PHE A 88 -13.73 -12.54 -2.96
C PHE A 88 -12.54 -13.16 -3.72
N GLN A 89 -12.46 -14.50 -3.71
CA GLN A 89 -11.39 -15.22 -4.39
C GLN A 89 -11.41 -14.94 -5.89
N GLY A 90 -10.24 -14.63 -6.45
CA GLY A 90 -10.08 -14.31 -7.87
C GLY A 90 -10.30 -12.83 -8.22
N GLU A 91 -10.81 -12.02 -7.29
CA GLU A 91 -10.93 -10.57 -7.45
C GLU A 91 -9.61 -9.86 -7.13
N GLN A 92 -9.44 -8.65 -7.67
CA GLN A 92 -8.33 -7.78 -7.29
C GLN A 92 -8.70 -7.08 -6.00
N ILE A 93 -7.95 -7.35 -4.91
CA ILE A 93 -8.17 -6.74 -3.61
C ILE A 93 -6.99 -5.84 -3.27
N GLU A 94 -7.27 -4.56 -3.06
CA GLU A 94 -6.24 -3.57 -2.74
C GLU A 94 -5.79 -3.66 -1.27
N LEU A 95 -4.73 -2.92 -0.96
CA LEU A 95 -4.27 -2.74 0.43
C LEU A 95 -5.20 -1.77 1.17
N PRO A 96 -5.29 -1.87 2.50
CA PRO A 96 -6.17 -1.02 3.27
C PRO A 96 -5.65 0.43 3.29
N ASP A 97 -6.51 1.38 2.92
CA ASP A 97 -6.29 2.80 3.13
C ASP A 97 -6.81 3.17 4.53
N ILE A 98 -5.93 3.64 5.40
CA ILE A 98 -6.20 3.78 6.84
C ILE A 98 -6.13 5.24 7.28
N ARG A 99 -7.11 5.66 8.07
CA ARG A 99 -7.12 6.95 8.76
C ARG A 99 -7.38 6.82 10.25
N VAL A 100 -6.67 7.60 11.03
CA VAL A 100 -6.76 7.61 12.49
C VAL A 100 -7.14 9.00 13.02
N SER A 101 -7.67 9.04 14.23
CA SER A 101 -7.95 10.31 14.92
C SER A 101 -6.68 11.01 15.38
N HIS A 102 -6.85 12.07 16.19
CA HIS A 102 -5.77 12.65 16.97
C HIS A 102 -5.02 11.57 17.77
N VAL A 103 -3.69 11.74 17.86
CA VAL A 103 -2.81 10.86 18.62
C VAL A 103 -3.02 11.04 20.12
N ILE A 104 -3.12 9.94 20.84
CA ILE A 104 -3.05 9.92 22.29
C ILE A 104 -1.62 9.59 22.70
N LYS A 105 -1.06 10.38 23.61
CA LYS A 105 0.30 10.20 24.12
C LYS A 105 0.25 9.65 25.55
N GLY A 106 0.96 8.56 25.77
CA GLY A 106 1.09 7.89 27.06
C GLY A 106 2.54 7.74 27.49
N ARG A 107 2.75 6.92 28.52
CA ARG A 107 4.07 6.55 29.03
C ARG A 107 4.14 5.03 29.16
N ILE A 108 5.33 4.46 29.04
CA ILE A 108 5.55 3.07 29.43
C ILE A 108 5.31 2.91 30.94
N PRO A 109 4.88 1.72 31.41
CA PRO A 109 4.59 1.48 32.82
C PRO A 109 5.75 1.86 33.76
N GLU A 110 6.99 1.59 33.36
CA GLU A 110 8.21 1.85 34.13
C GLU A 110 8.50 3.35 34.31
N ALA A 111 7.94 4.20 33.45
CA ALA A 111 8.17 5.64 33.43
C ALA A 111 6.99 6.46 34.00
N ILE A 112 5.97 5.82 34.56
CA ILE A 112 4.75 6.51 35.02
C ILE A 112 5.05 7.60 36.07
N HIS A 113 5.99 7.35 36.97
CA HIS A 113 6.40 8.28 38.02
C HIS A 113 7.53 9.23 37.63
N LYS A 114 8.11 9.09 36.42
CA LYS A 114 9.15 10.02 35.95
C LYS A 114 8.52 11.40 35.70
N PRO A 115 9.14 12.49 36.18
CA PRO A 115 8.67 13.84 35.87
C PRO A 115 8.86 14.16 34.39
N ALA A 116 8.02 15.05 33.84
CA ALA A 116 7.94 15.26 32.39
C ALA A 116 9.26 15.76 31.76
N ASN A 117 10.09 16.45 32.52
CA ASN A 117 11.40 16.94 32.09
C ASN A 117 12.49 15.86 32.02
N GLN A 118 12.24 14.66 32.58
CA GLN A 118 13.18 13.54 32.59
C GLN A 118 12.70 12.37 31.70
N LEU A 119 11.60 12.54 30.96
CA LEU A 119 11.10 11.53 30.03
C LEU A 119 11.95 11.49 28.78
N LEU A 120 12.46 10.30 28.47
CA LEU A 120 13.08 10.02 27.17
C LEU A 120 12.00 9.77 26.11
N GLU A 121 12.34 9.86 24.82
CA GLU A 121 11.39 9.46 23.77
C GLU A 121 11.00 7.99 23.88
N SER A 122 11.92 7.12 24.33
CA SER A 122 11.66 5.71 24.59
C SER A 122 10.70 5.46 25.76
N ASP A 123 10.50 6.45 26.64
CA ASP A 123 9.55 6.35 27.74
C ASP A 123 8.11 6.70 27.30
N LYS A 124 7.95 7.27 26.10
CA LYS A 124 6.66 7.72 25.58
C LYS A 124 6.04 6.61 24.75
N THR A 125 4.72 6.50 24.86
CA THR A 125 3.91 5.61 24.04
C THR A 125 2.88 6.42 23.28
N ILE A 126 2.42 5.91 22.15
CA ILE A 126 1.32 6.51 21.41
C ILE A 126 0.28 5.46 21.07
N TYR A 127 -0.97 5.88 20.93
CA TYR A 127 -2.03 5.08 20.35
C TYR A 127 -3.12 5.98 19.76
N TYR A 128 -4.08 5.38 19.06
CA TYR A 128 -5.24 6.06 18.51
C TYR A 128 -6.53 5.41 19.01
N GLU A 129 -7.46 6.22 19.52
CA GLU A 129 -8.76 5.71 19.98
C GLU A 129 -9.66 5.30 18.82
N ARG A 130 -9.63 6.07 17.72
CA ARG A 130 -10.47 5.82 16.55
C ARG A 130 -9.59 5.57 15.33
N CYS A 131 -9.92 4.48 14.63
CA CYS A 131 -9.32 4.08 13.38
C CYS A 131 -10.45 3.75 12.40
N ALA A 132 -10.29 4.17 11.15
CA ALA A 132 -11.15 3.81 10.05
C ALA A 132 -10.27 3.33 8.89
N PHE A 133 -10.74 2.32 8.16
CA PHE A 133 -10.00 1.78 7.03
C PHE A 133 -10.96 1.32 5.93
N VAL A 134 -10.49 1.35 4.69
CA VAL A 134 -11.21 0.85 3.51
C VAL A 134 -10.30 -0.10 2.76
N ILE A 135 -10.88 -1.20 2.29
CA ILE A 135 -10.25 -2.15 1.38
C ILE A 135 -11.07 -2.12 0.09
N GLU A 136 -10.47 -1.63 -0.99
CA GLU A 136 -11.14 -1.55 -2.28
C GLU A 136 -11.01 -2.86 -3.06
N ILE A 137 -12.08 -3.23 -3.75
CA ILE A 137 -12.12 -4.39 -4.67
C ILE A 137 -12.58 -3.85 -6.03
N PRO A 138 -11.68 -3.22 -6.82
CA PRO A 138 -12.04 -2.46 -8.02
C PRO A 138 -12.66 -3.29 -9.16
N THR A 139 -12.59 -4.61 -9.07
CA THR A 139 -13.15 -5.55 -10.05
C THR A 139 -14.65 -5.84 -9.83
N ILE A 140 -15.24 -5.36 -8.73
CA ILE A 140 -16.68 -5.49 -8.42
C ILE A 140 -17.39 -4.14 -8.62
N TYR A 141 -18.50 -4.13 -9.37
CA TYR A 141 -19.29 -2.93 -9.74
C TYR A 141 -20.75 -3.00 -9.30
#